data_AF-A0A395J7S8-F1
#
_entry.id   AF-A0A395J7S8-F1
#
_cell.length_a   1.000
_cell.length_b   1.000
_cell.length_c   1.000
_cell.angle_alpha   90.00
_cell.angle_beta   90.00
_cell.angle_gamma   90.00
#
_symmetry.space_group_name_H-M   'P 1'
#
loop_
_entity.id
_entity.type
_entity.pdbx_description
1 polymer ?
#
loop_
_entity_poly.entity_id
_entity_poly.type
_entity_poly.pdbx_seq_one_letter_code
_entity_poly.pdbx_strand_id
1 'polypeptide(L)'
;MSGSFIWYFFPGWIFQGLSYFTFACWIAPQNPVVNQLFGGVTGLGLIPITFDWTVVTGYLYSPLIPPWYAIANTLIGLFIFVIVSALGLHYTGTWYADYLPMNDGRSYDNTGKPYNVSRILDADLEFSEELYKEYSPIF
;
A
#
# COMPACT_ATOMS: atom_id res chain seq x y z
N MET A 1 -18.57 24.57 14.79
CA MET A 1 -17.79 23.53 15.48
C MET A 1 -18.44 22.15 15.38
N SER A 2 -19.76 22.00 15.58
CA SER A 2 -20.44 20.69 15.50
C SER A 2 -20.38 20.01 14.12
N GLY A 3 -20.46 20.77 13.02
CA GLY A 3 -20.34 20.22 11.66
C GLY A 3 -18.96 19.65 11.37
N SER A 4 -17.89 20.34 11.80
CA SER A 4 -16.52 19.85 11.69
C SER A 4 -16.30 18.60 12.53
N PHE A 5 -16.87 18.52 13.75
CA PHE A 5 -16.81 17.32 14.57
C PHE A 5 -17.45 16.12 13.85
N ILE A 6 -18.65 16.26 13.30
CA ILE A 6 -19.33 15.16 12.58
C ILE A 6 -18.51 14.73 11.35
N TRP A 7 -17.99 15.70 10.59
CA TRP A 7 -17.20 15.43 9.38
C TRP A 7 -15.92 14.64 9.65
N TYR A 8 -15.27 14.83 10.80
CA TYR A 8 -14.06 14.09 11.17
C TYR A 8 -14.36 12.81 11.96
N PHE A 9 -15.35 12.85 12.86
CA PHE A 9 -15.68 11.72 13.73
C PHE A 9 -16.33 10.57 12.98
N PHE A 10 -17.23 10.88 12.02
CA PHE A 10 -18.00 9.86 11.33
C PHE A 10 -17.14 8.94 10.43
N PRO A 11 -16.34 9.46 9.48
CA PRO A 11 -15.46 8.58 8.68
C PRO A 11 -14.36 7.95 9.54
N GLY A 12 -13.82 8.66 10.54
CA GLY A 12 -12.73 8.13 11.37
C GLY A 12 -13.13 6.98 12.30
N TRP A 13 -14.36 7.00 12.84
CA TRP A 13 -14.77 6.10 13.93
C TRP A 13 -16.04 5.30 13.67
N ILE A 14 -17.02 5.85 12.94
CA ILE A 14 -18.31 5.19 12.73
C ILE A 14 -18.30 4.34 11.45
N PHE A 15 -17.80 4.90 10.34
CA PHE A 15 -17.71 4.19 9.07
C PHE A 15 -16.41 4.51 8.33
N GLN A 16 -15.37 3.73 8.65
CA GLN A 16 -14.03 3.84 8.07
C GLN A 16 -13.96 3.54 6.56
N GLY A 17 -15.00 2.90 6.01
CA GLY A 17 -15.15 2.75 4.56
C GLY A 17 -15.30 4.09 3.82
N LEU A 18 -15.63 5.18 4.51
CA LEU A 18 -15.62 6.52 3.91
C LEU A 18 -14.23 7.12 3.81
N SER A 19 -13.30 6.73 4.70
CA SER A 19 -11.90 7.18 4.64
C SER A 19 -11.15 6.51 3.48
N TYR A 20 -11.41 5.23 3.21
CA TYR A 20 -10.90 4.51 2.04
C TYR A 20 -12.08 3.99 1.21
N PHE A 21 -12.64 4.84 0.35
CA PHE A 21 -13.87 4.52 -0.38
C PHE A 21 -13.60 3.61 -1.57
N THR A 22 -13.42 2.33 -1.28
CA THR A 22 -13.08 1.28 -2.25
C THR A 22 -14.33 0.56 -2.76
N PHE A 23 -15.29 1.33 -3.30
CA PHE A 23 -16.59 0.78 -3.72
C PHE A 23 -16.47 -0.41 -4.71
N ALA A 24 -15.46 -0.38 -5.59
CA ALA A 24 -15.19 -1.47 -6.52
C ALA A 24 -14.88 -2.79 -5.79
N CYS A 25 -14.14 -2.72 -4.68
CA CYS A 25 -13.87 -3.88 -3.82
C CYS A 25 -15.12 -4.36 -3.10
N TRP A 26 -16.11 -3.49 -2.84
CA TRP A 26 -17.39 -3.91 -2.23
C TRP A 26 -18.30 -4.64 -3.22
N ILE A 27 -18.22 -4.29 -4.51
CA ILE A 27 -18.97 -4.99 -5.58
C ILE A 27 -18.44 -6.41 -5.77
N ALA A 28 -17.12 -6.60 -5.72
CA ALA A 28 -16.48 -7.89 -5.94
C ALA A 28 -15.41 -8.20 -4.86
N PRO A 29 -15.82 -8.44 -3.61
CA PRO A 29 -14.89 -8.52 -2.47
C PRO A 29 -13.96 -9.74 -2.50
N GLN A 30 -14.37 -10.82 -3.15
CA GLN A 30 -13.57 -12.04 -3.26
C GLN A 30 -12.73 -12.09 -4.54
N ASN A 31 -12.72 -11.04 -5.37
CA ASN A 31 -11.91 -10.99 -6.58
C ASN A 31 -10.51 -10.41 -6.25
N PRO A 32 -9.44 -11.22 -6.34
CA PRO A 32 -8.09 -10.75 -6.02
C PRO A 32 -7.63 -9.60 -6.91
N VAL A 33 -7.95 -9.65 -8.21
CA VAL A 33 -7.58 -8.62 -9.19
C VAL A 33 -8.24 -7.29 -8.85
N VAL A 34 -9.51 -7.32 -8.45
CA VAL A 34 -10.22 -6.09 -8.04
C VAL A 34 -9.58 -5.48 -6.78
N ASN A 35 -9.25 -6.31 -5.79
CA ASN A 35 -8.59 -5.84 -4.57
C ASN A 35 -7.17 -5.33 -4.84
N GLN A 36 -6.42 -5.94 -5.76
CA GLN A 36 -5.08 -5.49 -6.15
C GLN A 36 -5.11 -4.15 -6.87
N LEU A 37 -6.07 -3.93 -7.77
CA LEU A 37 -6.17 -2.70 -8.55
C LEU A 37 -6.81 -1.54 -7.78
N PHE A 38 -7.90 -1.82 -7.05
CA PHE A 38 -8.74 -0.78 -6.44
C PHE A 38 -8.71 -0.77 -4.91
N GLY A 39 -7.99 -1.71 -4.28
CA GLY A 39 -7.82 -1.72 -2.84
C GLY A 39 -7.05 -0.49 -2.36
N GLY A 40 -7.51 0.11 -1.25
CA GLY A 40 -6.96 1.35 -0.71
C GLY A 40 -5.82 1.17 0.30
N VAL A 41 -5.54 -0.07 0.74
CA VAL A 41 -4.49 -0.38 1.71
C VAL A 41 -3.43 -1.30 1.11
N THR A 42 -3.84 -2.41 0.50
CA THR A 42 -2.95 -3.43 -0.06
C THR A 42 -2.92 -3.45 -1.59
N GLY A 43 -3.64 -2.52 -2.21
CA GLY A 43 -3.77 -2.38 -3.66
C GLY A 43 -3.17 -1.06 -4.17
N LEU A 44 -3.29 -0.84 -5.48
CA LEU A 44 -2.79 0.36 -6.16
C LEU A 44 -3.67 1.60 -5.98
N GLY A 45 -4.91 1.43 -5.50
CA GLY A 45 -5.83 2.54 -5.27
C GLY A 45 -6.15 3.36 -6.52
N LEU A 46 -6.33 2.72 -7.69
CA LEU A 46 -6.51 3.41 -8.99
C LEU A 46 -7.68 4.40 -9.05
N ILE A 47 -8.66 4.26 -8.14
CA ILE A 47 -9.76 5.22 -7.97
C ILE A 47 -9.66 5.74 -6.53
N PRO A 48 -8.80 6.74 -6.25
CA PRO A 48 -8.57 7.22 -4.90
C PRO A 48 -9.70 8.18 -4.51
N ILE A 49 -10.78 7.63 -3.95
CA ILE A 49 -11.87 8.41 -3.37
C ILE A 49 -11.79 8.31 -1.85
N THR A 50 -11.83 9.45 -1.19
CA THR A 50 -11.94 9.56 0.25
C THR A 50 -12.91 10.68 0.61
N PHE A 51 -13.72 10.44 1.63
CA PHE A 51 -14.58 11.44 2.26
C PHE A 51 -14.01 11.91 3.60
N ASP A 52 -12.75 11.59 3.85
CA ASP A 52 -12.03 11.97 5.06
C ASP A 52 -10.87 12.89 4.69
N TRP A 53 -11.01 14.17 5.05
CA TRP A 53 -9.97 15.16 4.76
C TRP A 53 -8.65 14.85 5.47
N THR A 54 -8.69 14.13 6.60
CA THR A 54 -7.47 13.76 7.34
C THR A 54 -6.61 12.76 6.57
N VAL A 55 -7.21 11.90 5.72
CA VAL A 55 -6.48 10.99 4.83
C VAL A 55 -5.68 11.79 3.79
N VAL A 56 -6.26 12.87 3.27
CA VAL A 56 -5.59 13.75 2.29
C VAL A 56 -4.48 14.55 2.97
N THR A 57 -4.78 15.20 4.10
CA THR A 57 -3.82 16.10 4.75
C THR A 57 -2.76 15.40 5.59
N GLY A 58 -3.02 14.17 6.02
CA GLY A 58 -2.12 13.40 6.88
C GLY A 58 -0.82 13.00 6.20
N TYR A 59 -0.83 12.87 4.86
CA TYR A 59 0.34 12.45 4.08
C TYR A 59 0.92 13.55 3.18
N LEU A 60 0.06 14.36 2.55
CA LEU A 60 0.46 15.37 1.55
C LEU A 60 0.51 16.80 2.10
N TYR A 61 0.29 17.00 3.41
CA TYR A 61 -0.06 18.30 3.98
C TYR A 61 -1.28 18.89 3.25
N SER A 62 -1.46 20.21 3.25
CA SER A 62 -2.55 20.82 2.48
C SER A 62 -2.22 20.80 0.98
N PRO A 63 -2.93 20.00 0.15
CA PRO A 63 -2.71 19.96 -1.30
C PRO A 63 -3.17 21.25 -2.00
N LEU A 64 -3.78 22.17 -1.26
CA LEU A 64 -4.21 23.48 -1.75
C LEU A 64 -3.03 24.48 -1.85
N ILE A 65 -1.87 24.12 -1.28
CA ILE A 65 -0.65 24.93 -1.33
C ILE A 65 0.06 24.80 -2.69
N PRO A 66 0.40 23.58 -3.19
CA PRO A 66 1.07 23.45 -4.48
C PRO A 66 0.16 23.85 -5.65
N PRO A 67 0.73 24.47 -6.71
CA PRO A 67 -0.03 24.82 -7.90
C PRO A 67 -0.42 23.55 -8.69
N TRP A 68 -1.52 23.63 -9.43
CA TRP A 68 -2.12 22.47 -10.12
C TRP A 68 -1.15 21.74 -11.06
N TYR A 69 -0.24 22.45 -11.73
CA TYR A 69 0.71 21.85 -12.67
C TYR A 69 1.75 20.98 -11.96
N ALA A 70 2.13 21.34 -10.73
CA ALA A 70 3.04 20.54 -9.91
C ALA A 70 2.36 19.23 -9.48
N ILE A 71 1.09 19.33 -9.07
CA ILE A 71 0.26 18.17 -8.73
C ILE A 71 0.12 17.24 -9.95
N ALA A 72 -0.22 17.79 -11.12
CA ALA A 72 -0.36 17.02 -12.35
C ALA A 72 0.94 16.31 -12.75
N ASN A 73 2.09 17.00 -12.67
CA ASN A 73 3.39 16.40 -12.95
C ASN A 73 3.70 15.21 -12.00
N THR A 74 3.44 15.38 -10.70
CA THR A 74 3.61 14.29 -9.72
C THR A 74 2.67 13.12 -9.99
N LEU A 75 1.41 13.37 -10.36
CA LEU A 75 0.46 12.32 -10.72
C LEU A 75 0.89 11.54 -11.97
N ILE A 76 1.43 12.23 -12.98
CA ILE A 76 1.97 11.57 -14.18
C ILE A 76 3.17 10.70 -13.80
N GLY A 77 4.08 11.21 -12.97
CA GLY A 77 5.22 10.44 -12.46
C GLY A 77 4.79 9.20 -11.68
N LEU A 78 3.83 9.34 -10.76
CA LEU A 78 3.24 8.23 -10.02
C LEU A 78 2.64 7.18 -10.97
N PHE A 79 1.87 7.62 -11.96
CA PHE A 79 1.23 6.71 -12.91
C PHE A 79 2.26 5.90 -13.71
N ILE A 80 3.28 6.57 -14.27
CA ILE A 80 4.27 5.91 -15.13
C ILE A 80 5.23 5.05 -14.31
N PHE A 81 5.80 5.59 -13.23
CA PHE A 81 6.90 4.93 -12.53
C PHE A 81 6.46 3.99 -11.43
N VAL A 82 5.26 4.14 -10.87
CA VAL A 82 4.75 3.29 -9.78
C VAL A 82 3.64 2.38 -10.28
N ILE A 83 2.59 2.94 -10.89
CA ILE A 83 1.43 2.13 -11.29
C ILE A 83 1.77 1.22 -12.46
N VAL A 84 2.27 1.76 -13.58
CA VAL A 84 2.56 0.95 -14.77
C VAL A 84 3.66 -0.09 -14.50
N SER A 85 4.68 0.27 -13.73
CA SER A 85 5.76 -0.65 -13.36
C SER A 85 5.26 -1.77 -12.43
N ALA A 86 4.46 -1.45 -11.41
CA ALA A 86 3.87 -2.45 -10.51
C ALA A 86 2.95 -3.40 -11.28
N LEU A 87 2.07 -2.88 -12.14
CA LEU A 87 1.23 -3.72 -13.01
C LEU A 87 2.09 -4.62 -13.90
N GLY A 88 3.14 -4.06 -14.51
CA GLY A 88 4.07 -4.82 -15.34
C GLY A 88 4.70 -5.98 -14.59
N LEU A 89 5.34 -5.70 -13.45
CA LEU A 89 6.04 -6.72 -12.65
C LEU A 89 5.09 -7.78 -12.08
N HIS A 90 3.95 -7.35 -11.56
CA HIS A 90 3.01 -8.23 -10.88
C HIS A 90 2.34 -9.19 -11.85
N TYR A 91 1.82 -8.69 -12.98
CA TYR A 91 1.11 -9.52 -13.94
C TYR A 91 2.03 -10.29 -14.91
N THR A 92 3.32 -9.98 -14.97
CA THR A 92 4.29 -10.83 -15.67
C THR A 92 4.86 -11.95 -14.79
N GLY A 93 4.47 -12.01 -13.51
CA GLY A 93 4.98 -13.00 -12.55
C GLY A 93 6.45 -12.80 -12.19
N THR A 94 6.98 -11.59 -12.36
CA THR A 94 8.38 -11.30 -12.05
C THR A 94 8.59 -11.39 -10.53
N TRP A 95 9.71 -11.99 -10.10
CA TRP A 95 10.07 -12.13 -8.67
C TRP A 95 9.02 -12.81 -7.79
N TYR A 96 8.26 -13.76 -8.33
CA TYR A 96 7.23 -14.48 -7.58
C TYR A 96 6.11 -13.54 -7.05
N ALA A 97 5.87 -12.42 -7.74
CA ALA A 97 4.89 -11.42 -7.34
C ALA A 97 3.46 -11.98 -7.13
N ASP A 98 3.09 -13.08 -7.79
CA ASP A 98 1.80 -13.75 -7.57
C ASP A 98 1.57 -14.20 -6.11
N TYR A 99 2.66 -14.45 -5.37
CA TYR A 99 2.62 -14.88 -3.98
C TYR A 99 2.80 -13.73 -2.98
N LEU A 100 3.08 -12.52 -3.48
CA LEU A 100 3.30 -11.33 -2.69
C LEU A 100 2.10 -10.37 -2.80
N PRO A 101 1.84 -9.54 -1.77
CA PRO A 101 0.87 -8.46 -1.91
C PRO A 101 1.32 -7.47 -2.99
N MET A 102 0.36 -6.93 -3.75
CA MET A 102 0.63 -5.95 -4.84
C MET A 102 1.36 -4.70 -4.32
N ASN A 103 1.05 -4.28 -3.11
CA ASN A 103 1.71 -3.16 -2.46
C ASN A 103 1.80 -3.42 -0.96
N ASP A 104 3.01 -3.63 -0.46
CA ASP A 104 3.32 -3.71 0.96
C ASP A 104 4.78 -3.28 1.20
N GLY A 105 5.04 -2.66 2.34
CA GLY A 105 6.38 -2.25 2.76
C GLY A 105 7.12 -3.29 3.61
N ARG A 106 6.53 -4.47 3.80
CA ARG A 106 7.11 -5.56 4.59
C ARG A 106 7.97 -6.47 3.73
N SER A 107 9.01 -7.03 4.34
CA SER A 107 9.83 -8.09 3.76
C SER A 107 9.27 -9.45 4.12
N TYR A 108 9.35 -10.38 3.17
CA TYR A 108 8.80 -11.73 3.29
C TYR A 108 9.89 -12.80 3.22
N ASP A 109 9.66 -13.92 3.91
CA ASP A 109 10.40 -15.15 3.69
C ASP A 109 9.82 -15.95 2.51
N ASN A 110 10.50 -17.00 2.10
CA ASN A 110 10.10 -17.89 1.01
C ASN A 110 8.76 -18.62 1.25
N THR A 111 8.19 -18.54 2.44
CA THR A 111 6.86 -19.08 2.78
C THR A 111 5.76 -18.02 2.74
N GLY A 112 6.09 -16.78 2.37
CA GLY A 112 5.15 -15.65 2.35
C GLY A 112 4.81 -15.12 3.74
N LYS A 113 5.63 -15.42 4.76
CA LYS A 113 5.48 -14.88 6.12
C LYS A 113 6.39 -13.66 6.32
N PRO A 114 6.07 -12.75 7.24
CA PRO A 114 6.96 -11.65 7.59
C PRO A 114 8.35 -12.16 7.97
N TYR A 115 9.37 -11.57 7.35
CA TYR A 115 10.76 -12.01 7.49
C TYR A 115 11.28 -11.81 8.92
N ASN A 116 11.83 -12.88 9.53
CA ASN A 116 12.37 -12.81 10.89
C ASN A 116 13.88 -12.51 10.87
N VAL A 117 14.25 -11.26 11.13
CA VAL A 117 15.64 -10.79 11.13
C VAL A 117 16.49 -11.46 12.22
N SER A 118 15.92 -11.79 13.38
CA SER A 118 16.70 -12.44 14.46
C SER A 118 17.20 -13.83 14.08
N ARG A 119 16.63 -14.47 13.05
CA ARG A 119 17.10 -15.79 12.58
C ARG A 119 18.38 -15.74 11.75
N ILE A 120 18.81 -14.56 11.30
CA ILE A 120 20.02 -14.39 10.49
C ILE A 120 21.14 -13.67 11.24
N LEU A 121 20.94 -13.42 12.54
CA LEU A 121 21.91 -12.77 13.40
C LEU A 121 22.62 -13.82 14.26
N ASP A 122 23.93 -13.65 14.46
CA ASP A 122 24.69 -14.44 15.41
C ASP A 122 24.52 -13.95 16.87
N ALA A 123 25.28 -14.52 17.80
CA ALA A 123 25.21 -14.16 19.21
C ALA A 123 25.63 -12.71 19.50
N ASP A 124 26.43 -12.10 18.62
CA ASP A 124 26.92 -10.72 18.71
C ASP A 124 26.03 -9.74 17.93
N LEU A 125 24.88 -10.21 17.41
CA LEU A 125 23.94 -9.46 16.58
C LEU A 125 24.52 -9.04 15.22
N GLU A 126 25.52 -9.76 14.71
CA GLU A 126 26.07 -9.56 13.37
C GLU A 126 25.40 -10.49 12.35
N PHE A 127 25.42 -10.08 11.08
CA PHE A 127 24.84 -10.86 10.00
C PHE A 127 25.65 -12.14 9.75
N SER A 128 24.98 -13.29 9.83
CA SER A 128 25.56 -14.59 9.46
C SER A 128 25.02 -15.08 8.13
N GLU A 129 25.90 -15.21 7.14
CA GLU A 129 25.56 -15.72 5.81
C GLU A 129 25.09 -17.19 5.86
N GLU A 130 25.60 -17.97 6.81
CA GLU A 130 25.21 -19.37 7.01
C GLU A 130 23.75 -19.46 7.48
N LEU A 131 23.39 -18.71 8.52
CA LEU A 131 22.03 -18.65 9.03
C LEU A 131 21.03 -18.10 8.00
N TYR A 132 21.47 -17.12 7.19
CA TYR A 132 20.66 -16.59 6.08
C TYR A 132 20.34 -17.66 5.02
N LYS A 133 21.34 -18.44 4.61
CA LYS A 133 21.18 -19.52 3.63
C LYS A 133 20.31 -20.66 4.16
N GLU A 134 20.38 -20.94 5.47
CA GLU A 134 19.55 -21.96 6.11
C GLU A 134 18.09 -21.50 6.25
N TYR A 135 17.86 -20.21 6.53
CA TYR A 135 16.52 -19.68 6.73
C TYR A 135 15.77 -19.42 5.42
N SER A 136 16.10 -18.34 4.71
CA SER A 136 15.42 -17.92 3.47
C SER A 136 16.08 -16.69 2.87
N PRO A 137 16.11 -16.54 1.53
CA PRO A 137 16.28 -15.23 0.91
C PRO A 137 15.11 -14.30 1.23
N ILE A 138 15.37 -12.99 1.14
CA ILE A 138 14.36 -11.94 1.35
C ILE A 138 13.61 -11.68 0.04
N PHE A 139 12.28 -11.56 0.14
CA PHE A 139 11.36 -11.20 -0.93
C PHE A 139 10.55 -9.95 -0.58
#